data_AF-A0A5N0IUT0-F1
#
_entry.id   AF-A0A5N0IUT0-F1
#
_cell.length_a   1.000
_cell.length_b   1.000
_cell.length_c   1.000
_cell.angle_alpha   90.00
_cell.angle_beta   90.00
_cell.angle_gamma   90.00
#
_symmetry.space_group_name_H-M   'P 1'
#
loop_
_entity.id
_entity.type
_entity.pdbx_description
1 polymer ?
#
loop_
_entity_poly.entity_id
_entity_poly.type
_entity_poly.pdbx_seq_one_letter_code
_entity_poly.pdbx_strand_id
1 'polypeptide(L)'
;MRSRQVLAVTVAAIALAAPAHADDQAVLDQAIPGQAVPDQAFLADLDHAGIRYQDSGQAVTAGQTVCSLKASGVTDDDLVSHLTDQNPGFAQEKAAKFTKIATTNYCPGG
;
A
#
# COMPACT_ATOMS: atom_id res chain seq x y z
N MET A 1 -40.77 33.07 18.57
CA MET A 1 -39.82 33.31 19.67
C MET A 1 -38.48 32.71 19.28
N ARG A 2 -37.42 33.52 19.31
CA ARG A 2 -36.07 33.21 18.79
C ARG A 2 -35.32 32.33 19.78
N SER A 3 -34.96 31.10 19.40
CA SER A 3 -34.05 30.27 20.21
C SER A 3 -32.63 30.44 19.68
N ARG A 4 -31.83 31.22 20.42
CA ARG A 4 -30.38 31.39 20.24
C ARG A 4 -29.71 30.21 20.92
N GLN A 5 -29.21 29.23 20.17
CA GLN A 5 -28.31 28.24 20.75
C GLN A 5 -26.86 28.63 20.49
N VAL A 6 -26.15 28.68 21.60
CA VAL A 6 -24.87 29.31 21.85
C VAL A 6 -23.74 28.40 21.35
N LEU A 7 -22.79 29.03 20.67
CA LEU A 7 -21.49 28.50 20.27
C LEU A 7 -20.74 27.98 21.51
N ALA A 8 -20.65 26.65 21.67
CA ALA A 8 -19.86 26.03 22.72
C ALA A 8 -18.42 25.83 22.23
N VAL A 9 -17.51 26.51 22.93
CA VAL A 9 -16.08 26.61 22.68
C VAL A 9 -15.37 25.27 22.87
N THR A 10 -14.51 24.93 21.92
CA THR A 10 -13.58 23.80 21.91
C THR A 10 -12.50 23.96 22.99
N VAL A 11 -12.33 22.95 23.84
CA VAL A 11 -11.14 22.81 24.69
C VAL A 11 -10.37 21.59 24.20
N ALA A 12 -9.24 21.86 23.54
CA ALA A 12 -8.25 20.87 23.17
C ALA A 12 -7.51 20.41 24.43
N ALA A 13 -7.67 19.13 24.80
CA ALA A 13 -6.80 18.48 25.77
C ALA A 13 -5.72 17.72 25.00
N ILE A 14 -4.50 18.27 25.00
CA ILE A 14 -3.31 17.61 24.46
C ILE A 14 -2.80 16.67 25.56
N ALA A 15 -2.93 15.36 25.37
CA ALA A 15 -2.28 14.36 26.21
C ALA A 15 -1.00 13.87 25.50
N LEU A 16 0.15 14.02 26.15
CA LEU A 16 1.47 13.55 25.73
C LEU A 16 1.77 12.17 26.35
N ALA A 17 2.59 11.39 25.62
CA ALA A 17 3.28 10.14 25.95
C ALA A 17 2.46 8.83 25.73
N ALA A 18 2.96 7.75 25.13
CA ALA A 18 4.32 7.30 24.74
C ALA A 18 4.23 6.31 23.55
N PRO A 19 5.31 6.05 22.77
CA PRO A 19 5.27 5.15 21.62
C PRO A 19 5.49 3.69 22.06
N ALA A 20 4.64 2.77 21.59
CA ALA A 20 4.91 1.33 21.63
C ALA A 20 4.10 0.63 20.52
N HIS A 21 4.81 0.24 19.47
CA HIS A 21 4.61 -0.89 18.57
C HIS A 21 3.18 -1.29 18.11
N ALA A 22 2.96 -1.13 16.80
CA ALA A 22 2.28 -2.04 15.87
C ALA A 22 1.18 -2.95 16.44
N ASP A 23 -0.08 -2.58 16.19
CA ASP A 23 -1.01 -3.35 15.35
C ASP A 23 -2.33 -2.56 15.24
N ASP A 24 -2.75 -2.35 14.01
CA ASP A 24 -4.15 -2.30 13.55
C ASP A 24 -5.16 -1.30 14.17
N GLN A 25 -5.54 -0.34 13.32
CA GLN A 25 -6.84 0.37 13.31
C GLN A 25 -7.06 1.51 14.33
N ALA A 26 -6.22 2.53 14.34
CA ALA A 26 -6.61 3.86 14.86
C ALA A 26 -5.73 5.01 14.33
N VAL A 27 -5.78 5.29 13.01
CA VAL A 27 -5.37 6.62 12.49
C VAL A 27 -6.36 7.10 11.42
N LEU A 28 -7.64 7.15 11.80
CA LEU A 28 -8.65 7.94 11.10
C LEU A 28 -8.77 9.31 11.78
N ASP A 29 -7.71 10.15 11.71
CA ASP A 29 -7.89 11.62 11.84
C ASP A 29 -6.64 12.47 11.50
N GLN A 30 -5.56 11.90 10.98
CA GLN A 30 -4.44 12.70 10.45
C GLN A 30 -4.07 12.22 9.06
N ALA A 31 -4.98 12.43 8.12
CA ALA A 31 -4.59 12.52 6.72
C ALA A 31 -3.61 13.69 6.59
N ILE A 32 -2.32 13.40 6.55
CA ILE A 32 -1.30 14.37 6.17
C ILE A 32 -1.59 14.72 4.70
N PRO A 33 -1.80 16.00 4.33
CA PRO A 33 -1.92 16.39 2.93
C PRO A 33 -0.64 15.95 2.19
N GLY A 34 -0.74 14.95 1.31
CA GLY A 34 0.41 14.28 0.68
C GLY A 34 0.59 12.79 1.02
N GLN A 35 -0.35 12.16 1.72
CA GLN A 35 -0.31 10.72 2.06
C GLN A 35 -0.19 9.81 0.80
N ALA A 36 1.04 9.36 0.52
CA ALA A 36 1.39 8.38 -0.51
C ALA A 36 1.23 6.93 0.00
N VAL A 37 -0.01 6.49 0.29
CA VAL A 37 -0.25 5.24 1.05
C VAL A 37 -0.44 3.94 0.25
N PRO A 38 -0.63 3.91 -1.08
CA PRO A 38 -0.49 2.66 -1.84
C PRO A 38 0.98 2.26 -2.06
N ASP A 39 1.82 3.21 -2.48
CA ASP A 39 3.20 2.93 -2.88
C ASP A 39 4.10 2.63 -1.68
N GLN A 40 3.95 3.39 -0.59
CA GLN A 40 4.74 3.14 0.62
C GLN A 40 4.35 1.82 1.30
N ALA A 41 3.06 1.46 1.30
CA ALA A 41 2.59 0.19 1.84
C ALA A 41 3.09 -1.00 0.99
N PHE A 42 2.98 -0.88 -0.32
CA PHE A 42 3.53 -1.85 -1.27
C PHE A 42 5.03 -2.09 -1.06
N LEU A 43 5.84 -1.03 -0.97
CA LEU A 43 7.28 -1.14 -0.76
C LEU A 43 7.61 -1.78 0.61
N ALA A 44 6.86 -1.44 1.66
CA ALA A 44 7.02 -2.07 2.97
C ALA A 44 6.69 -3.57 2.94
N ASP A 45 5.64 -3.97 2.21
CA ASP A 45 5.30 -5.39 2.03
C ASP A 45 6.37 -6.15 1.24
N LEU A 46 7.01 -5.52 0.24
CA LEU A 46 8.14 -6.11 -0.49
C LEU A 46 9.33 -6.36 0.46
N ASP A 47 9.67 -5.37 1.30
CA ASP A 47 10.75 -5.49 2.27
C ASP A 47 10.48 -6.61 3.29
N HIS A 48 9.25 -6.67 3.83
CA HIS A 48 8.82 -7.74 4.72
C HIS A 48 8.86 -9.13 4.06
N ALA A 49 8.56 -9.21 2.77
CA ALA A 49 8.64 -10.45 1.99
C ALA A 49 10.08 -10.84 1.57
N GLY A 50 11.09 -10.02 1.90
CA GLY A 50 12.48 -10.23 1.49
C GLY A 50 12.70 -10.08 -0.02
N ILE A 51 11.82 -9.32 -0.69
CA ILE A 51 11.92 -8.98 -2.10
C ILE A 51 12.70 -7.67 -2.21
N ARG A 52 13.96 -7.78 -2.64
CA ARG A 52 14.80 -6.60 -2.86
C ARG A 52 14.49 -5.96 -4.20
N TYR A 53 14.48 -4.64 -4.22
CA TYR A 53 14.40 -3.82 -5.42
C TYR A 53 15.56 -2.83 -5.42
N GLN A 54 16.05 -2.47 -6.61
CA GLN A 54 17.15 -1.50 -6.76
C GLN A 54 16.62 -0.06 -6.86
N ASP A 55 15.42 0.08 -7.41
CA ASP A 55 14.74 1.36 -7.61
C ASP A 55 13.27 1.20 -7.19
N SER A 56 12.84 2.02 -6.24
CA SER A 56 11.48 1.95 -5.69
C SER A 56 10.42 2.40 -6.70
N GLY A 57 10.73 3.36 -7.58
CA GLY A 57 9.81 3.84 -8.61
C GLY A 57 9.52 2.79 -9.67
N GLN A 58 10.56 2.04 -10.08
CA GLN A 58 10.40 0.89 -10.99
C GLN A 58 9.61 -0.24 -10.33
N ALA A 59 9.87 -0.54 -9.06
CA ALA A 59 9.10 -1.56 -8.32
C ALA A 59 7.62 -1.19 -8.24
N VAL A 60 7.30 0.07 -7.92
CA VAL A 60 5.93 0.60 -7.90
C VAL A 60 5.28 0.50 -9.27
N THR A 61 5.97 0.96 -10.32
CA THR A 61 5.46 0.89 -11.71
C THR A 61 5.16 -0.55 -12.11
N ALA A 62 6.04 -1.49 -11.77
CA ALA A 62 5.82 -2.91 -12.01
C ALA A 62 4.61 -3.44 -11.22
N GLY A 63 4.46 -3.07 -9.95
CA GLY A 63 3.32 -3.47 -9.11
C GLY A 63 1.98 -2.94 -9.63
N GLN A 64 1.92 -1.67 -10.06
CA GLN A 64 0.73 -1.08 -10.67
C GLN A 64 0.38 -1.78 -12.00
N THR A 65 1.39 -2.16 -12.78
CA THR A 65 1.21 -2.89 -14.05
C THR A 65 0.53 -4.24 -13.84
N VAL A 66 0.82 -4.94 -12.72
CA VAL A 66 0.15 -6.22 -12.37
C VAL A 66 -1.37 -6.05 -12.41
N CYS A 67 -1.89 -4.98 -11.81
CA CYS A 67 -3.33 -4.78 -11.77
C CYS A 67 -3.93 -4.44 -13.15
N SER A 68 -3.23 -3.62 -13.93
CA SER A 68 -3.64 -3.32 -15.31
C SER A 68 -3.69 -4.59 -16.17
N LEU A 69 -2.73 -5.50 -15.99
CA LEU A 69 -2.66 -6.75 -16.73
C LEU A 69 -3.79 -7.70 -16.32
N LYS A 70 -4.08 -7.86 -15.02
CA LYS A 70 -5.24 -8.66 -14.57
C LYS A 70 -6.56 -8.09 -15.09
N ALA A 71 -6.73 -6.77 -15.06
CA ALA A 71 -7.92 -6.12 -15.62
C ALA A 71 -8.07 -6.36 -17.13
N SER A 72 -6.96 -6.56 -17.85
CA SER A 72 -6.96 -6.93 -19.27
C SER A 72 -7.15 -8.43 -19.56
N GLY A 73 -7.29 -9.26 -18.52
CA GLY A 73 -7.51 -10.70 -18.64
C GLY A 73 -6.24 -11.57 -18.62
N VAL A 74 -5.08 -11.00 -18.27
CA VAL A 74 -3.83 -11.74 -18.09
C VAL A 74 -3.89 -12.57 -16.80
N THR A 75 -3.43 -13.81 -16.86
CA THR A 75 -3.43 -14.73 -15.71
C THR A 75 -2.25 -14.46 -14.76
N ASP A 76 -2.36 -14.92 -13.52
CA ASP A 76 -1.27 -14.78 -12.54
C ASP A 76 0.01 -15.54 -12.96
N ASP A 77 -0.14 -16.66 -13.68
CA ASP A 77 0.99 -17.45 -14.21
C ASP A 77 1.72 -16.72 -15.35
N ASP A 78 0.97 -16.05 -16.22
CA ASP A 78 1.54 -15.21 -17.29
C ASP A 78 2.27 -13.99 -16.71
N LEU A 79 1.74 -13.42 -15.62
CA LEU A 79 2.38 -12.35 -14.87
C LEU A 79 3.70 -12.79 -14.24
N VAL A 80 3.72 -13.96 -13.61
CA VAL A 80 4.94 -14.54 -13.05
C VAL A 80 5.97 -14.80 -14.15
N SER A 81 5.55 -15.36 -15.28
CA SER A 81 6.43 -15.59 -16.44
C SER A 81 7.02 -14.28 -16.95
N HIS A 82 6.19 -13.25 -17.15
CA HIS A 82 6.64 -11.93 -17.61
C HIS A 82 7.63 -11.28 -16.64
N LEU A 83 7.38 -11.37 -15.33
CA LEU A 83 8.28 -10.82 -14.31
C LEU A 83 9.63 -11.54 -14.26
N THR A 84 9.63 -12.87 -14.44
CA THR A 84 10.86 -13.69 -14.45
C THR A 84 11.66 -13.53 -15.74
N ASP A 85 11.01 -13.39 -16.90
CA ASP A 85 11.66 -13.11 -18.19
C ASP A 85 12.39 -11.76 -18.17
N GLN A 86 11.76 -10.74 -17.58
CA GLN A 86 12.36 -9.42 -17.43
C GLN A 86 13.44 -9.37 -16.35
N ASN A 87 13.42 -10.31 -15.40
CA ASN A 87 14.34 -10.37 -14.29
C ASN A 87 14.82 -11.81 -14.08
N PRO A 88 15.82 -12.29 -14.85
CA PRO A 88 16.27 -13.70 -14.79
C PRO A 88 16.83 -14.13 -13.43
N GLY A 89 17.22 -13.17 -12.57
CA GLY A 89 17.64 -13.40 -11.18
C GLY A 89 16.48 -13.40 -10.18
N PHE A 90 15.26 -13.14 -10.63
CA PHE A 90 14.05 -13.09 -9.82
C PHE A 90 13.46 -14.50 -9.81
N ALA A 91 13.69 -15.23 -8.71
CA ALA A 91 13.17 -16.57 -8.56
C ALA A 91 11.65 -16.59 -8.73
N GLN A 92 11.10 -17.61 -9.38
CA GLN A 92 9.66 -17.76 -9.65
C GLN A 92 8.80 -17.60 -8.38
N GLU A 93 9.28 -18.11 -7.24
CA GLU A 93 8.65 -17.94 -5.93
C GLU A 93 8.55 -16.46 -5.51
N LYS A 94 9.59 -15.67 -5.76
CA LYS A 94 9.61 -14.24 -5.46
C LYS A 94 8.70 -13.46 -6.40
N ALA A 95 8.63 -13.86 -7.67
CA ALA A 95 7.68 -13.29 -8.63
C ALA A 95 6.23 -13.56 -8.21
N ALA A 96 5.90 -14.76 -7.76
CA ALA A 96 4.55 -15.07 -7.23
C ALA A 96 4.20 -14.24 -6.00
N LYS A 97 5.14 -14.09 -5.04
CA LYS A 97 4.97 -13.21 -3.87
C LYS A 97 4.78 -11.75 -4.28
N PHE A 98 5.58 -11.27 -5.23
CA PHE A 98 5.46 -9.92 -5.79
C PHE A 98 4.07 -9.70 -6.39
N THR A 99 3.60 -10.60 -7.26
CA THR A 99 2.26 -10.53 -7.87
C THR A 99 1.17 -10.45 -6.80
N LYS A 100 1.23 -11.30 -5.77
CA LYS A 100 0.27 -11.28 -4.67
C LYS A 100 0.27 -9.94 -3.93
N ILE A 101 1.44 -9.45 -3.53
CA ILE A 101 1.58 -8.15 -2.84
C ILE A 101 1.06 -7.01 -3.72
N ALA A 102 1.40 -7.02 -5.00
CA ALA A 102 0.93 -6.03 -5.97
C ALA A 102 -0.59 -6.06 -6.11
N THR A 103 -1.22 -7.23 -6.23
CA THR A 103 -2.69 -7.32 -6.28
C THR A 103 -3.36 -6.84 -5.00
N THR A 104 -2.82 -7.15 -3.83
CA THR A 104 -3.35 -6.66 -2.54
C THR A 104 -3.27 -5.14 -2.43
N ASN A 105 -2.18 -4.53 -2.90
CA ASN A 105 -1.96 -3.10 -2.76
C ASN A 105 -2.59 -2.25 -3.87
N TYR A 106 -2.70 -2.79 -5.09
CA TYR A 106 -3.08 -2.02 -6.28
C TYR A 106 -4.39 -2.46 -6.97
N CYS A 107 -4.97 -3.61 -6.61
CA CYS A 107 -6.24 -4.06 -7.18
C CYS A 107 -7.42 -3.89 -6.23
N PRO A 108 -8.23 -2.82 -6.37
CA PRO A 108 -9.45 -2.68 -5.59
C PRO A 108 -10.48 -3.71 -6.05
N GLY A 109 -10.69 -4.76 -5.26
CA GLY A 109 -11.77 -5.72 -5.45
C GLY A 109 -11.39 -7.20 -5.41
N GLY A 110 -10.09 -7.55 -5.45
CA GLY A 110 -9.60 -8.93 -5.30
C GLY A 110 -10.04 -9.89 -6.40
#